data_AF-A0A534S5H6-F1
#
_entry.id   AF-A0A534S5H6-F1
#
_cell.length_a   1.000
_cell.length_b   1.000
_cell.length_c   1.000
_cell.angle_alpha   90.00
_cell.angle_beta   90.00
_cell.angle_gamma   90.00
#
_symmetry.space_group_name_H-M   'P 1'
#
loop_
_entity.id
_entity.type
_entity.pdbx_description
1 polymer ?
#
loop_
_entity_poly.entity_id
_entity_poly.type
_entity_poly.pdbx_seq_one_letter_code
_entity_poly.pdbx_strand_id
1 'polypeptide(L)'
;MQEDGTEASKIMGIKDGLRNIRWVTLVKFASMALFGAWSLGFAWVLLAQPAGQKTFSSPDEASRALIRAVQAGNEESLLEIFGTDGKEIISSGDKVEDQKSRDLFAEKFQRMNRLVEEPDGTVRLYVGAENWPMPIPLVNRKDAWYFDTSAGKEEILFRRIGRNEIATIRVLRE
;
A
#
# COMPACT_ATOMS: atom_id res chain seq x y z
N MET A 1 72.87 -12.41 63.42
CA MET A 1 72.88 -13.86 63.20
C MET A 1 71.50 -14.36 63.61
N GLN A 2 70.77 -14.93 62.64
CA GLN A 2 69.49 -15.68 62.69
C GLN A 2 68.32 -15.15 63.57
N GLU A 3 67.17 -14.78 62.99
CA GLU A 3 65.99 -15.65 62.64
C GLU A 3 65.29 -16.19 63.90
N ASP A 4 63.98 -16.40 63.99
CA ASP A 4 62.79 -16.37 63.13
C ASP A 4 61.65 -16.74 64.12
N GLY A 5 60.40 -16.38 63.85
CA GLY A 5 59.27 -17.01 64.54
C GLY A 5 58.13 -16.10 64.98
N THR A 6 58.04 -14.88 64.45
CA THR A 6 56.84 -14.02 64.64
C THR A 6 55.94 -14.13 63.42
N GLU A 7 55.47 -15.33 63.08
CA GLU A 7 54.40 -15.47 62.08
C GLU A 7 53.55 -16.75 62.20
N ALA A 8 53.54 -17.39 63.37
CA ALA A 8 52.63 -18.49 63.65
C ALA A 8 51.56 -18.04 64.66
N SER A 9 50.30 -18.00 64.21
CA SER A 9 49.09 -17.83 65.03
C SER A 9 48.55 -16.41 65.22
N LYS A 10 48.22 -15.69 64.13
CA LYS A 10 47.01 -14.83 64.14
C LYS A 10 46.56 -14.30 62.78
N ILE A 11 46.26 -15.16 61.82
CA ILE A 11 45.27 -14.92 60.74
C ILE A 11 45.13 -16.19 59.89
N MET A 12 44.61 -17.23 60.55
CA MET A 12 44.03 -18.37 59.85
C MET A 12 42.66 -17.91 59.33
N GLY A 13 42.63 -17.47 58.08
CA GLY A 13 41.46 -16.94 57.42
C GLY A 13 41.83 -15.67 56.62
N ILE A 14 41.45 -15.63 55.35
CA ILE A 14 41.72 -14.55 54.38
C ILE A 14 43.05 -14.69 53.61
N LYS A 15 43.30 -15.86 53.01
CA LYS A 15 44.11 -16.00 51.78
C LYS A 15 43.97 -17.45 51.33
N ASP A 16 43.01 -17.70 50.43
CA ASP A 16 43.02 -18.77 49.42
C ASP A 16 41.71 -18.80 48.61
N GLY A 17 41.11 -17.62 48.38
CA GLY A 17 39.92 -17.44 47.54
C GLY A 17 40.18 -16.62 46.27
N LEU A 18 41.44 -16.48 45.84
CA LEU A 18 41.83 -15.55 44.77
C LEU A 18 42.72 -16.16 43.68
N ARG A 19 42.58 -17.46 43.38
CA ARG A 19 43.35 -18.09 42.29
C ARG A 19 42.55 -18.75 41.16
N ASN A 20 41.22 -18.67 41.17
CA ASN A 20 40.39 -19.27 40.11
C ASN A 20 39.46 -18.29 39.36
N ILE A 21 39.62 -16.97 39.53
CA ILE A 21 38.79 -15.95 38.85
C ILE A 21 39.58 -15.25 37.75
N ARG A 22 40.23 -15.99 36.84
CA ARG A 22 40.89 -15.38 35.66
C ARG A 22 40.72 -16.12 34.32
N TRP A 23 39.94 -17.21 34.24
CA TRP A 23 39.77 -17.96 32.97
C TRP A 23 38.33 -18.28 32.55
N VAL A 24 37.31 -18.02 33.38
CA VAL A 24 35.90 -18.30 33.00
C VAL A 24 35.18 -17.09 32.37
N THR A 25 35.88 -15.97 32.19
CA THR A 25 35.38 -14.78 31.46
C THR A 25 35.94 -14.69 30.04
N LEU A 26 36.19 -15.83 29.37
CA LEU A 26 36.68 -15.83 27.98
C LEU A 26 35.81 -16.57 26.94
N VAL A 27 34.66 -17.17 27.28
CA VAL A 27 33.75 -17.75 26.25
C VAL A 27 32.26 -17.54 26.57
N LYS A 28 31.88 -16.37 27.07
CA LYS A 28 30.46 -15.93 27.09
C LYS A 28 30.25 -14.62 26.32
N PHE A 29 31.02 -14.43 25.24
CA PHE A 29 30.75 -13.42 24.21
C PHE A 29 30.53 -14.08 22.85
N ALA A 30 29.84 -15.22 22.83
CA ALA A 30 29.32 -15.81 21.62
C ALA A 30 27.89 -16.27 21.89
N SER A 31 26.95 -15.78 21.07
CA SER A 31 25.52 -16.17 21.05
C SER A 31 24.56 -15.36 21.93
N MET A 32 24.64 -14.02 21.89
CA MET A 32 23.46 -13.17 22.13
C MET A 32 23.54 -11.87 21.31
N ALA A 33 23.85 -12.01 20.01
CA ALA A 33 23.77 -10.94 19.03
C ALA A 33 23.06 -11.40 17.74
N LEU A 34 22.20 -12.42 17.84
CA LEU A 34 21.54 -13.05 16.69
C LEU A 34 20.03 -13.32 16.88
N PHE A 35 19.39 -12.78 17.92
CA PHE A 35 17.93 -12.97 18.12
C PHE A 35 17.14 -11.72 18.54
N GLY A 36 17.78 -10.54 18.62
CA GLY A 36 17.08 -9.26 18.83
C GLY A 36 16.93 -8.41 17.57
N ALA A 37 17.61 -8.79 16.48
CA ALA A 37 17.64 -8.04 15.22
C ALA A 37 16.76 -8.65 14.12
N TRP A 38 15.98 -9.69 14.44
CA TRP A 38 15.13 -10.39 13.46
C TRP A 38 13.62 -10.33 13.78
N SER A 39 13.20 -9.29 14.50
CA SER A 39 11.78 -9.01 14.78
C SER A 39 11.39 -7.55 14.53
N LEU A 40 12.31 -6.70 14.02
CA LEU A 40 12.02 -5.32 13.62
C LEU A 40 12.09 -5.08 12.10
N GLY A 41 12.49 -6.08 11.31
CA GLY A 41 12.58 -5.96 9.84
C GLY A 41 11.29 -6.32 9.10
N PHE A 42 10.26 -6.85 9.79
CA PHE A 42 9.06 -7.40 9.16
C PHE A 42 7.82 -6.50 9.27
N ALA A 43 8.01 -5.18 9.38
CA ALA A 43 6.90 -4.22 9.40
C ALA A 43 6.90 -3.25 8.21
N TRP A 44 7.75 -3.47 7.19
CA TRP A 44 7.86 -2.55 6.05
C TRP A 44 7.25 -3.08 4.75
N VAL A 45 6.77 -4.32 4.70
CA VAL A 45 6.26 -4.95 3.45
C VAL A 45 4.76 -4.72 3.26
N LEU A 46 4.23 -3.51 3.43
CA LEU A 46 2.79 -3.29 3.12
C LEU A 46 2.42 -2.01 2.39
N LEU A 47 3.32 -1.06 2.09
CA LEU A 47 2.90 0.22 1.46
C LEU A 47 3.86 0.74 0.39
N ALA A 48 4.32 -0.13 -0.51
CA ALA A 48 4.91 0.34 -1.76
C ALA A 48 3.78 0.75 -2.71
N GLN A 49 3.66 2.06 -2.97
CA GLN A 49 2.90 2.57 -4.13
C GLN A 49 3.43 1.84 -5.38
N PRO A 50 2.58 1.39 -6.31
CA PRO A 50 3.05 0.81 -7.57
C PRO A 50 4.01 1.79 -8.24
N ALA A 51 5.24 1.36 -8.50
CA ALA A 51 6.24 2.23 -9.12
C ALA A 51 5.72 2.69 -10.49
N GLY A 52 5.63 4.01 -10.70
CA GLY A 52 5.23 4.61 -11.97
C GLY A 52 3.81 5.14 -12.08
N GLN A 53 2.97 5.02 -11.04
CA GLN A 53 1.66 5.69 -11.03
C GLN A 53 1.80 7.19 -10.75
N LYS A 54 1.13 8.00 -11.56
CA LYS A 54 1.07 9.45 -11.43
C LYS A 54 0.30 9.85 -10.17
N THR A 55 0.84 10.83 -9.46
CA THR A 55 0.20 11.45 -8.29
C THR A 55 -0.13 12.90 -8.55
N PHE A 56 -1.03 13.45 -7.75
CA PHE A 56 -1.61 14.78 -7.92
C PHE A 56 -1.65 15.53 -6.59
N SER A 57 -1.65 16.86 -6.66
CA SER A 57 -1.75 17.73 -5.49
C SER A 57 -3.16 17.79 -4.91
N SER A 58 -4.18 17.47 -5.71
CA SER A 58 -5.59 17.51 -5.29
C SER A 58 -6.46 16.52 -6.09
N PRO A 59 -7.64 16.13 -5.55
CA PRO A 59 -8.60 15.33 -6.29
C PRO A 59 -9.08 16.00 -7.58
N ASP A 60 -9.24 17.32 -7.54
CA ASP A 60 -9.57 18.17 -8.69
C ASP A 60 -8.54 18.09 -9.82
N GLU A 61 -7.25 18.13 -9.48
CA GLU A 61 -6.18 17.97 -10.45
C GLU A 61 -6.19 16.58 -11.08
N ALA A 62 -6.37 15.53 -10.28
CA ALA A 62 -6.47 14.15 -10.74
C ALA A 62 -7.67 13.95 -11.70
N SER A 63 -8.84 14.47 -11.33
CA SER A 63 -10.06 14.46 -12.17
C SER A 63 -9.83 15.17 -13.51
N ARG A 64 -9.20 16.36 -13.50
CA ARG A 64 -8.84 17.09 -14.72
C ARG A 64 -7.81 16.36 -15.59
N ALA A 65 -6.84 15.67 -14.98
CA ALA A 65 -5.89 14.85 -15.72
C ALA A 65 -6.59 13.68 -16.40
N LEU A 66 -7.49 12.99 -15.69
CA LEU A 66 -8.27 11.89 -16.21
C LEU A 66 -9.12 12.30 -17.42
N ILE A 67 -9.95 13.35 -17.30
CA ILE A 67 -10.82 13.75 -18.41
C ILE A 67 -10.03 14.19 -19.65
N ARG A 68 -8.87 14.85 -19.46
CA ARG A 68 -7.98 15.21 -20.58
C ARG A 68 -7.43 13.96 -21.28
N ALA A 69 -6.97 12.97 -20.54
CA ALA A 69 -6.47 11.73 -21.10
C ALA A 69 -7.57 10.95 -21.86
N VAL A 70 -8.79 10.89 -21.29
CA VAL A 70 -9.95 10.27 -21.94
C VAL A 70 -10.30 10.98 -23.25
N GLN A 71 -10.44 12.30 -23.24
CA GLN A 71 -10.80 13.09 -24.42
C GLN A 71 -9.73 13.04 -25.53
N ALA A 72 -8.46 12.93 -25.14
CA ALA A 72 -7.35 12.78 -26.09
C ALA A 72 -7.23 11.35 -26.65
N GLY A 73 -7.96 10.37 -26.11
CA GLY A 73 -7.76 8.96 -26.44
C GLY A 73 -6.34 8.47 -26.13
N ASN A 74 -5.65 9.10 -25.17
CA ASN A 74 -4.25 8.82 -24.89
C ASN A 74 -4.14 7.69 -23.85
N GLU A 75 -4.04 6.45 -24.35
CA GLU A 75 -3.90 5.25 -23.52
C GLU A 75 -2.66 5.27 -22.63
N GLU A 76 -1.55 5.86 -23.10
CA GLU A 76 -0.33 6.01 -22.31
C GLU A 76 -0.57 6.92 -21.10
N SER A 77 -1.21 8.08 -21.31
CA SER A 77 -1.60 8.96 -20.21
C SER A 77 -2.59 8.31 -19.25
N LEU A 78 -3.52 7.50 -19.74
CA LEU A 78 -4.43 6.75 -18.86
C LEU A 78 -3.66 5.70 -18.03
N LEU A 79 -2.68 5.04 -18.62
CA LEU A 79 -1.83 4.09 -17.92
C LEU A 79 -0.92 4.78 -16.89
N GLU A 80 -0.41 5.98 -17.16
CA GLU A 80 0.29 6.78 -16.14
C GLU A 80 -0.63 7.11 -14.95
N ILE A 81 -1.89 7.47 -15.22
CA ILE A 81 -2.88 7.85 -14.19
C ILE A 81 -3.26 6.65 -13.30
N PHE A 82 -3.48 5.49 -13.91
CA PHE A 82 -3.91 4.28 -13.19
C PHE A 82 -2.75 3.34 -12.79
N GLY A 83 -1.53 3.64 -13.19
CA GLY A 83 -0.38 2.76 -13.01
C GLY A 83 -0.41 1.53 -13.91
N THR A 84 0.62 0.70 -13.82
CA THR A 84 0.77 -0.53 -14.63
C THR A 84 -0.40 -1.49 -14.52
N ASP A 85 -1.00 -1.56 -13.33
CA ASP A 85 -2.18 -2.36 -13.01
C ASP A 85 -3.46 -1.86 -13.68
N GLY A 86 -3.43 -0.65 -14.24
CA GLY A 86 -4.56 -0.02 -14.92
C GLY A 86 -4.84 -0.56 -16.31
N LYS A 87 -3.97 -1.42 -16.88
CA LYS A 87 -4.14 -1.94 -18.24
C LYS A 87 -5.49 -2.63 -18.45
N GLU A 88 -5.90 -3.46 -17.50
CA GLU A 88 -7.17 -4.19 -17.52
C GLU A 88 -8.40 -3.29 -17.33
N ILE A 89 -8.18 -2.05 -16.85
CA ILE A 89 -9.22 -1.03 -16.70
C ILE A 89 -9.40 -0.26 -18.00
N ILE A 90 -8.29 0.12 -18.64
CA ILE A 90 -8.32 1.02 -19.81
C ILE A 90 -8.55 0.30 -21.13
N SER A 91 -8.38 -1.04 -21.16
CA SER A 91 -8.66 -1.84 -22.34
C SER A 91 -9.39 -3.15 -22.02
N SER A 92 -10.48 -3.38 -22.75
CA SER A 92 -11.25 -4.62 -22.79
C SER A 92 -10.66 -5.66 -23.75
N GLY A 93 -9.73 -5.26 -24.61
CA GLY A 93 -9.28 -6.04 -25.78
C GLY A 93 -10.02 -5.70 -27.07
N ASP A 94 -11.14 -4.95 -27.01
CA ASP A 94 -11.84 -4.40 -28.16
C ASP A 94 -11.73 -2.87 -28.19
N LYS A 95 -10.99 -2.36 -29.18
CA LYS A 95 -10.74 -0.92 -29.34
C LYS A 95 -12.02 -0.10 -29.58
N VAL A 96 -13.03 -0.67 -30.22
CA VAL A 96 -14.30 0.01 -30.51
C VAL A 96 -15.11 0.13 -29.22
N GLU A 97 -15.16 -0.94 -28.42
CA GLU A 97 -15.81 -0.92 -27.10
C GLU A 97 -15.09 0.05 -26.15
N ASP A 98 -13.76 0.06 -26.15
CA ASP A 98 -12.93 0.95 -25.35
C ASP A 98 -13.18 2.41 -25.71
N GLN A 99 -13.20 2.74 -27.01
CA GLN A 99 -13.49 4.09 -27.48
C GLN A 99 -14.90 4.53 -27.10
N LYS A 100 -15.90 3.68 -27.31
CA LYS A 100 -17.29 3.97 -26.94
C LYS A 100 -17.44 4.22 -25.43
N SER A 101 -16.73 3.45 -24.61
CA SER A 101 -16.73 3.62 -23.15
C SER A 101 -16.10 4.95 -22.74
N ARG A 102 -14.99 5.35 -23.39
CA ARG A 102 -14.35 6.66 -23.18
C ARG A 102 -15.27 7.82 -23.59
N ASP A 103 -15.91 7.73 -24.75
CA ASP A 103 -16.81 8.76 -25.25
C ASP A 103 -18.01 8.94 -24.30
N LEU A 104 -18.60 7.85 -23.84
CA LEU A 104 -19.71 7.88 -22.89
C LEU A 104 -19.29 8.50 -21.55
N PHE A 105 -18.10 8.16 -21.04
CA PHE A 105 -17.57 8.78 -19.83
C PHE A 105 -17.38 10.28 -20.02
N ALA A 106 -16.77 10.70 -21.14
CA ALA A 106 -16.54 12.11 -21.45
C ALA A 106 -17.84 12.90 -21.56
N GLU A 107 -18.86 12.34 -22.21
CA GLU A 107 -20.20 12.94 -22.31
C GLU A 107 -20.82 13.13 -20.91
N LYS A 108 -20.78 12.09 -20.06
CA LYS A 108 -21.30 12.16 -18.69
C LYS A 108 -20.58 13.21 -17.87
N PHE A 109 -19.25 13.23 -17.94
CA PHE A 109 -18.41 14.19 -17.23
C PHE A 109 -18.73 15.64 -17.62
N GLN A 110 -18.92 15.89 -18.92
CA GLN A 110 -19.28 17.21 -19.44
C GLN A 110 -20.68 17.65 -19.01
N ARG A 111 -21.64 16.71 -18.96
CA ARG A 111 -23.01 17.00 -18.51
C ARG A 111 -23.03 17.44 -17.05
N MET A 112 -22.32 16.71 -16.19
CA MET A 112 -22.12 17.06 -14.79
C MET A 112 -20.95 16.26 -14.24
N ASN A 113 -20.17 16.86 -13.34
CA ASN A 113 -19.25 16.12 -12.49
C ASN A 113 -19.18 16.76 -11.10
N ARG A 114 -18.92 15.94 -10.08
CA ARG A 114 -18.60 16.39 -8.72
C ARG A 114 -17.68 15.40 -8.01
N LEU A 115 -16.84 15.92 -7.15
CA LEU A 115 -16.01 15.12 -6.25
C LEU A 115 -16.71 15.05 -4.89
N VAL A 116 -16.77 13.85 -4.31
CA VAL A 116 -17.46 13.59 -3.04
C VAL A 116 -16.52 12.83 -2.13
N GLU A 117 -16.37 13.29 -0.90
CA GLU A 117 -15.70 12.52 0.16
C GLU A 117 -16.68 11.46 0.69
N GLU A 118 -16.25 10.21 0.61
CA GLU A 118 -17.01 9.05 1.03
C GLU A 118 -16.78 8.77 2.53
N PRO A 119 -17.68 8.03 3.20
CA PRO A 119 -17.52 7.68 4.62
C PRO A 119 -16.25 6.88 4.96
N ASP A 120 -15.64 6.24 3.97
CA ASP A 120 -14.38 5.49 4.10
C ASP A 120 -13.13 6.38 3.97
N GLY A 121 -13.30 7.69 3.80
CA GLY A 121 -12.23 8.67 3.64
C GLY A 121 -11.65 8.74 2.22
N THR A 122 -12.21 8.00 1.26
CA THR A 122 -11.86 8.14 -0.14
C THR A 122 -12.61 9.31 -0.80
N VAL A 123 -12.10 9.82 -1.91
CA VAL A 123 -12.82 10.80 -2.74
C VAL A 123 -13.27 10.13 -4.02
N ARG A 124 -14.55 10.24 -4.36
CA ARG A 124 -15.11 9.61 -5.55
C ARG A 124 -15.59 10.65 -6.55
N LEU A 125 -15.27 10.41 -7.82
CA LEU A 125 -15.77 11.21 -8.94
C LEU A 125 -17.15 10.71 -9.34
N TYR A 126 -18.15 11.58 -9.27
CA TYR A 126 -19.48 11.35 -9.79
C TYR A 126 -19.65 12.07 -11.12
N VAL A 127 -20.26 11.42 -12.10
CA VAL A 127 -20.48 11.99 -13.44
C VAL A 127 -21.90 11.77 -13.94
N GLY A 128 -22.35 12.63 -14.85
CA GLY A 128 -23.65 12.50 -15.52
C GLY A 128 -24.84 12.92 -14.64
N ALA A 129 -26.00 13.10 -15.27
CA ALA A 129 -27.22 13.54 -14.59
C ALA A 129 -27.72 12.53 -13.55
N GLU A 130 -27.37 11.26 -13.73
CA GLU A 130 -27.71 10.16 -12.84
C GLU A 130 -26.82 10.08 -11.59
N ASN A 131 -25.84 10.98 -11.43
CA ASN A 131 -24.82 10.88 -10.38
C ASN A 131 -24.15 9.50 -10.38
N TRP A 132 -23.61 9.10 -11.52
CA TRP A 132 -22.96 7.79 -11.62
C TRP A 132 -21.60 7.83 -10.90
N PRO A 133 -21.38 6.99 -9.86
CA PRO A 133 -20.10 6.91 -9.17
C PRO A 133 -19.06 6.19 -10.02
N MET A 134 -17.96 6.87 -10.33
CA MET A 134 -16.79 6.29 -10.98
C MET A 134 -16.22 5.18 -10.06
N PRO A 135 -15.89 3.99 -10.61
CA PRO A 135 -15.55 2.83 -9.78
C PRO A 135 -14.22 2.98 -9.04
N ILE A 136 -13.27 3.73 -9.60
CA ILE A 136 -11.91 3.89 -9.10
C ILE A 136 -11.85 5.14 -8.19
N PRO A 137 -11.74 4.98 -6.87
CA PRO A 137 -11.70 6.12 -5.96
C PRO A 137 -10.34 6.82 -6.03
N LEU A 138 -10.32 8.08 -5.61
CA LEU A 138 -9.10 8.82 -5.28
C LEU A 138 -8.80 8.64 -3.80
N VAL A 139 -7.54 8.37 -3.51
CA VAL A 139 -7.05 8.22 -2.13
C VAL A 139 -5.86 9.13 -1.93
N ASN A 140 -5.71 9.64 -0.70
CA ASN A 140 -4.56 10.44 -0.32
C ASN A 140 -3.57 9.56 0.46
N ARG A 141 -2.30 9.57 0.05
CA ARG A 141 -1.20 9.08 0.88
C ARG A 141 -0.07 10.08 0.90
N LYS A 142 0.33 10.51 2.11
CA LYS A 142 1.45 11.44 2.32
C LYS A 142 1.32 12.71 1.46
N ASP A 143 0.13 13.31 1.49
CA ASP A 143 -0.20 14.54 0.74
C ASP A 143 -0.18 14.38 -0.79
N ALA A 144 -0.17 13.14 -1.29
CA ALA A 144 -0.25 12.83 -2.71
C ALA A 144 -1.54 12.06 -3.02
N TRP A 145 -2.33 12.61 -3.94
CA TRP A 145 -3.56 11.99 -4.42
C TRP A 145 -3.29 11.08 -5.61
N TYR A 146 -3.92 9.91 -5.65
CA TYR A 146 -3.85 8.99 -6.77
C TYR A 146 -5.12 8.13 -6.84
N PHE A 147 -5.36 7.52 -8.00
CA PHE A 147 -6.49 6.61 -8.18
C PHE A 147 -6.15 5.22 -7.61
N ASP A 148 -6.96 4.69 -6.69
CA ASP A 148 -6.78 3.33 -6.21
C ASP A 148 -7.27 2.31 -7.23
N THR A 149 -6.39 1.98 -8.17
CA THR A 149 -6.63 1.04 -9.27
C THR A 149 -6.95 -0.36 -8.76
N SER A 150 -6.39 -0.79 -7.62
CA SER A 150 -6.67 -2.11 -7.06
C SER A 150 -8.12 -2.20 -6.59
N ALA A 151 -8.57 -1.22 -5.80
CA ALA A 151 -9.97 -1.12 -5.38
C ALA A 151 -10.91 -0.96 -6.60
N GLY A 152 -10.48 -0.19 -7.60
CA GLY A 152 -11.21 -0.02 -8.85
C GLY A 152 -11.45 -1.32 -9.63
N LYS A 153 -10.44 -2.21 -9.72
CA LYS A 153 -10.57 -3.52 -10.38
C LYS A 153 -11.62 -4.39 -9.70
N GLU A 154 -11.59 -4.46 -8.38
CA GLU A 154 -12.56 -5.22 -7.58
C GLU A 154 -13.98 -4.68 -7.78
N GLU A 155 -14.16 -3.36 -7.70
CA GLU A 155 -15.45 -2.72 -7.91
C GLU A 155 -16.01 -2.95 -9.32
N ILE A 156 -15.16 -2.89 -10.36
CA ILE A 156 -15.58 -3.19 -11.74
C ILE A 156 -16.05 -4.65 -11.86
N LEU A 157 -15.33 -5.58 -11.21
CA LEU A 157 -15.73 -6.99 -11.17
C LEU A 157 -17.07 -7.17 -10.46
N PHE A 158 -17.25 -6.58 -9.28
CA PHE A 158 -18.53 -6.67 -8.54
C PHE A 158 -19.69 -6.09 -9.34
N ARG A 159 -19.49 -4.97 -10.05
CA ARG A 159 -20.52 -4.41 -10.94
C ARG A 159 -20.86 -5.35 -12.11
N ARG A 160 -19.89 -6.08 -12.65
CA ARG A 160 -20.13 -7.08 -13.71
C ARG A 160 -20.96 -8.24 -13.17
N ILE A 161 -20.58 -8.78 -12.02
CA ILE A 161 -21.32 -9.85 -11.32
C ILE A 161 -22.75 -9.39 -11.05
N GLY A 162 -22.94 -8.24 -10.41
CA GLY A 162 -24.27 -7.71 -10.10
C GLY A 162 -25.15 -7.51 -11.33
N ARG A 163 -24.60 -7.02 -12.46
CA ARG A 163 -25.37 -6.92 -13.71
C ARG A 163 -25.78 -8.29 -14.26
N ASN A 164 -24.88 -9.26 -14.22
CA ASN A 164 -25.16 -10.62 -14.72
C ASN A 164 -26.20 -11.34 -13.86
N GLU A 165 -26.16 -11.15 -12.54
CA GLU A 165 -27.15 -11.69 -11.61
C GLU A 165 -28.53 -11.06 -11.84
N ILE A 166 -28.61 -9.73 -11.99
CA ILE A 166 -29.86 -9.03 -12.31
C ILE A 166 -30.44 -9.50 -13.65
N ALA A 167 -29.59 -9.69 -14.66
CA ALA A 167 -30.01 -10.22 -15.95
C ALA A 167 -30.56 -11.64 -15.83
N THR A 168 -29.91 -12.50 -15.07
CA THR A 168 -30.35 -13.88 -14.83
C THR A 168 -31.70 -13.93 -14.12
N ILE A 169 -31.90 -13.10 -13.08
CA ILE A 169 -33.19 -13.00 -12.38
C ILE A 169 -34.31 -12.57 -13.33
N ARG A 170 -34.02 -11.68 -14.29
CA ARG A 170 -35.01 -11.23 -15.28
C ARG A 170 -35.45 -12.39 -16.18
N VAL A 171 -34.51 -13.15 -16.74
CA VAL A 171 -34.81 -14.29 -17.61
C VAL A 171 -35.60 -15.37 -16.88
N LEU A 172 -35.29 -15.65 -15.61
CA LEU A 172 -36.03 -16.67 -14.83
C LEU A 172 -37.44 -16.24 -14.39
N ARG A 173 -37.80 -14.97 -14.57
CA ARG A 173 -39.15 -14.44 -14.27
C ARG A 173 -40.04 -14.36 -15.51
N GLU A 174 -39.49 -14.61 -16.69
CA GLU A 174 -40.20 -14.71 -17.98
C GLU A 174 -40.59 -16.17 -18.25
#